data_AF-A0A8G1RDS2-F1
#
_entry.id   AF-A0A8G1RDS2-F1
#
_cell.length_a   1.000
_cell.length_b   1.000
_cell.length_c   1.000
_cell.angle_alpha   90.00
_cell.angle_beta   90.00
_cell.angle_gamma   90.00
#
_symmetry.space_group_name_H-M   'P 1'
#
loop_
_entity.id
_entity.type
_entity.pdbx_description
1 polymer ?
#
loop_
_entity_poly.entity_id
_entity_poly.type
_entity_poly.pdbx_seq_one_letter_code
_entity_poly.pdbx_strand_id
1 'polypeptide(L)'
;MVGKAIPLGLRLWEFLWTLLVMALIGNMIAEAFAGNPATVNYAMFVSAFSMFTLFYTIPATLNPDWAIHPIFLIAIDTLNAIFFLTAGIALAAKLECHSCSNDSYTLNNEITNGSNNRGKRCREAQASTAFLWFAWVGYTVSLVFSIMGSRSAGVNLRGRTGPARGARPSMAQV
;
A
#
# COMPACT_ATOMS: atom_id res chain seq x y z
N MET A 1 -10.80 -21.87 -10.63
CA MET A 1 -9.71 -21.71 -9.62
C MET A 1 -8.58 -20.79 -10.10
N VAL A 2 -8.17 -20.84 -11.39
CA VAL A 2 -7.12 -19.96 -11.94
C VAL A 2 -7.42 -18.45 -11.82
N GLY A 3 -8.69 -18.03 -11.92
CA GLY A 3 -9.07 -16.61 -11.83
C GLY A 3 -8.85 -15.93 -10.47
N LYS A 4 -8.66 -16.68 -9.38
CA LYS A 4 -8.38 -16.12 -8.03
C LYS A 4 -6.90 -16.13 -7.66
N ALA A 5 -6.05 -16.83 -8.41
CA ALA A 5 -4.63 -16.99 -8.08
C ALA A 5 -3.84 -15.69 -8.30
N ILE A 6 -4.15 -14.95 -9.36
CA ILE A 6 -3.50 -13.67 -9.69
C ILE A 6 -3.76 -12.60 -8.60
N PRO A 7 -5.02 -12.29 -8.21
CA PRO A 7 -5.25 -11.30 -7.16
C PRO A 7 -4.69 -11.74 -5.81
N LEU A 8 -4.76 -13.03 -5.48
CA LEU A 8 -4.17 -13.55 -4.25
C LEU A 8 -2.63 -13.41 -4.23
N GLY A 9 -1.97 -13.68 -5.36
CA GLY A 9 -0.53 -13.48 -5.52
C GLY A 9 -0.13 -12.02 -5.37
N LEU A 10 -0.93 -11.09 -5.90
CA LEU A 10 -0.71 -9.65 -5.72
C LEU A 10 -0.88 -9.22 -4.25
N ARG A 11 -1.84 -9.79 -3.52
CA ARG A 11 -1.97 -9.51 -2.07
C ARG A 11 -0.79 -10.02 -1.26
N LEU A 12 -0.26 -11.20 -1.57
CA LEU A 12 0.95 -11.71 -0.92
C LEU A 12 2.17 -10.85 -1.23
N TRP A 13 2.29 -10.37 -2.47
CA TRP A 13 3.33 -9.43 -2.87
C TRP A 13 3.24 -8.14 -2.05
N GLU A 14 2.07 -7.51 -2.01
CA GLU A 14 1.81 -6.32 -1.18
C GLU A 14 2.14 -6.58 0.30
N PHE A 15 1.69 -7.71 0.85
CA PHE A 15 1.97 -8.08 2.25
C PHE A 15 3.46 -8.23 2.54
N LEU A 16 4.21 -8.88 1.66
CA LEU A 16 5.65 -9.06 1.86
C LEU A 16 6.39 -7.72 1.86
N TRP A 17 6.14 -6.85 0.88
CA TRP A 17 6.85 -5.57 0.81
C TRP A 17 6.44 -4.61 1.92
N THR A 18 5.16 -4.58 2.29
CA THR A 18 4.68 -3.76 3.42
C THR A 18 5.30 -4.20 4.74
N LEU A 19 5.42 -5.51 4.99
CA LEU A 19 6.10 -6.07 6.16
C LEU A 19 7.58 -5.68 6.18
N LEU A 20 8.29 -5.80 5.06
CA LEU A 20 9.71 -5.44 4.98
C LEU A 20 9.93 -3.95 5.24
N VAL A 21 9.10 -3.07 4.65
CA VAL A 21 9.16 -1.62 4.91
C VAL A 21 8.90 -1.33 6.39
N MET A 22 7.86 -1.94 6.98
CA MET A 22 7.53 -1.73 8.39
C MET A 22 8.66 -2.18 9.32
N ALA A 23 9.28 -3.33 9.03
CA ALA A 23 10.37 -3.86 9.86
C ALA A 23 11.62 -2.96 9.80
N LEU A 24 12.02 -2.52 8.60
CA LEU A 24 13.18 -1.65 8.43
C LEU A 24 12.93 -0.25 9.00
N ILE A 25 11.80 0.37 8.69
CA ILE A 25 11.44 1.68 9.23
C ILE A 25 11.26 1.62 10.75
N GLY A 26 10.70 0.53 11.28
CA GLY A 26 10.60 0.29 12.72
C GLY A 26 11.97 0.19 13.40
N ASN A 27 12.93 -0.51 12.80
CA ASN A 27 14.31 -0.52 13.30
C ASN A 27 14.97 0.87 13.18
N MET A 28 14.65 1.60 12.11
CA MET A 28 15.00 3.02 11.94
C MET A 28 14.27 3.99 12.87
N ILE A 29 13.33 3.53 13.69
CA ILE A 29 12.76 4.34 14.78
C ILE A 29 13.40 3.92 16.11
N ALA A 30 13.62 2.62 16.33
CA ALA A 30 14.15 2.06 17.57
C ALA A 30 15.59 2.53 17.88
N GLU A 31 16.47 2.64 16.89
CA GLU A 31 17.85 3.13 17.09
C GLU A 31 17.99 4.67 17.11
N ALA A 32 16.86 5.40 17.12
CA ALA A 32 16.88 6.85 17.04
C ALA A 32 17.12 7.48 18.43
N PHE A 33 18.10 8.38 18.55
CA PHE A 33 18.38 9.08 19.81
C PHE A 33 18.02 10.58 19.77
N ALA A 34 18.06 11.22 18.60
CA ALA A 34 17.85 12.66 18.43
C ALA A 34 16.48 13.02 17.82
N GLY A 35 15.49 12.14 17.98
CA GLY A 35 14.20 12.25 17.29
C GLY A 35 14.23 11.72 15.86
N ASN A 36 13.05 11.55 15.26
CA ASN A 36 12.89 11.02 13.91
C ASN A 36 12.34 12.10 12.97
N PRO A 37 12.90 12.22 11.75
CA PRO A 37 12.36 13.15 10.76
C PRO A 37 10.93 12.75 10.37
N ALA A 38 10.12 13.74 10.03
CA ALA A 38 8.72 13.55 9.67
C ALA A 38 8.53 12.54 8.53
N THR A 39 9.49 12.46 7.61
CA THR A 39 9.52 11.52 6.49
C THR A 39 9.53 10.06 6.93
N VAL A 40 10.32 9.72 7.96
CA VAL A 40 10.42 8.36 8.50
C VAL A 40 9.13 8.01 9.25
N ASN A 41 8.58 8.94 10.03
CA ASN A 41 7.30 8.74 10.72
C ASN A 41 6.14 8.57 9.73
N TYR A 42 6.14 9.31 8.63
CA TYR A 42 5.16 9.15 7.55
C TYR A 42 5.29 7.77 6.91
N ALA A 43 6.50 7.31 6.56
CA ALA A 43 6.71 5.97 6.02
C ALA A 43 6.21 4.87 6.97
N MET A 44 6.42 5.03 8.28
CA MET A 44 5.88 4.11 9.29
C MET A 44 4.35 4.11 9.28
N PHE A 45 3.71 5.28 9.27
CA PHE A 45 2.26 5.41 9.16
C PHE A 45 1.71 4.72 7.90
N VAL A 46 2.33 4.96 6.75
CA VAL A 46 1.92 4.34 5.48
C VAL A 46 2.01 2.83 5.57
N SER A 47 3.11 2.28 6.10
CA SER A 47 3.26 0.82 6.25
C SER A 47 2.25 0.22 7.24
N ALA A 48 1.96 0.90 8.35
CA ALA A 48 0.97 0.46 9.35
C ALA A 48 -0.45 0.50 8.80
N PHE A 49 -0.81 1.57 8.09
CA PHE A 49 -2.09 1.70 7.41
C PHE A 49 -2.27 0.60 6.35
N SER A 50 -1.22 0.32 5.58
CA SER A 50 -1.20 -0.74 4.59
C SER A 50 -1.40 -2.12 5.20
N MET A 51 -0.75 -2.40 6.33
CA MET A 51 -0.89 -3.67 7.03
C MET A 51 -2.30 -3.86 7.57
N PHE A 52 -2.86 -2.82 8.19
CA PHE A 52 -4.25 -2.83 8.65
C PHE A 52 -5.24 -3.07 7.51
N THR A 53 -5.05 -2.40 6.38
CA THR A 53 -5.93 -2.56 5.22
C THR A 53 -5.75 -3.91 4.54
N LEU A 54 -4.56 -4.50 4.53
CA LEU A 54 -4.32 -5.85 4.01
C LEU A 54 -5.08 -6.93 4.79
N PHE A 55 -5.20 -6.79 6.12
CA PHE A 55 -6.04 -7.68 6.91
C PHE A 55 -7.52 -7.66 6.49
N TYR A 56 -7.98 -6.56 5.87
CA TYR A 56 -9.31 -6.47 5.28
C TYR A 56 -9.35 -6.97 3.83
N THR A 57 -8.39 -6.57 2.99
CA THR A 57 -8.42 -6.91 1.55
C THR A 57 -8.12 -8.39 1.29
N ILE A 58 -7.28 -9.06 2.09
CA ILE A 58 -6.96 -10.49 1.91
C ILE A 58 -8.21 -11.37 2.10
N PRO A 59 -8.94 -11.33 3.23
CA PRO A 59 -10.17 -12.13 3.38
C PRO A 59 -11.24 -11.77 2.35
N ALA A 60 -11.35 -10.48 1.99
CA ALA A 60 -12.30 -10.03 0.98
C ALA A 60 -11.99 -10.59 -0.43
N THR A 61 -10.73 -10.86 -0.75
CA THR A 61 -10.36 -11.54 -2.02
C THR A 61 -10.65 -13.04 -2.01
N LEU A 62 -10.64 -13.69 -0.84
CA LEU A 62 -10.94 -15.13 -0.70
C LEU A 62 -12.45 -15.38 -0.81
N ASN A 63 -13.22 -14.62 -0.01
CA ASN A 63 -14.66 -14.75 0.14
C ASN A 63 -15.36 -13.46 -0.33
N PRO A 64 -15.87 -13.42 -1.58
CA PRO A 64 -16.54 -12.22 -2.10
C PRO A 64 -17.82 -11.86 -1.31
N ASP A 65 -18.43 -12.80 -0.59
CA ASP A 65 -19.59 -12.53 0.28
C ASP A 65 -19.24 -11.67 1.50
N TRP A 66 -17.96 -11.59 1.87
CA TRP A 66 -17.47 -10.71 2.93
C TRP A 66 -17.13 -9.31 2.41
N ALA A 67 -17.08 -9.10 1.09
CA ALA A 67 -16.88 -7.80 0.50
C ALA A 67 -18.20 -7.03 0.48
N ILE A 68 -18.43 -6.23 1.54
CA ILE A 68 -19.64 -5.37 1.70
C ILE A 68 -19.96 -4.62 0.41
N HIS A 69 -18.96 -3.99 -0.22
CA HIS A 69 -19.06 -3.40 -1.55
C HIS A 69 -17.71 -3.40 -2.28
N PRO A 70 -17.66 -3.66 -3.61
CA PRO A 70 -16.43 -3.66 -4.40
C PRO A 70 -15.72 -2.29 -4.45
N ILE A 71 -16.46 -1.21 -4.17
CA ILE A 71 -15.92 0.16 -4.10
C ILE A 71 -14.90 0.30 -2.97
N PHE A 72 -15.09 -0.38 -1.83
CA PHE A 72 -14.15 -0.28 -0.71
C PHE A 72 -12.78 -0.83 -1.06
N LEU A 73 -12.71 -1.94 -1.80
CA LEU A 73 -11.45 -2.53 -2.25
C LEU A 73 -10.69 -1.57 -3.17
N ILE A 74 -11.38 -0.96 -4.14
CA ILE A 74 -10.78 0.01 -5.06
C ILE A 74 -10.30 1.25 -4.29
N ALA A 75 -11.12 1.77 -3.37
CA ALA A 75 -10.77 2.96 -2.59
C ALA A 75 -9.54 2.73 -1.71
N ILE A 76 -9.47 1.58 -1.03
CA ILE A 76 -8.35 1.19 -0.17
C ILE A 76 -7.07 1.00 -1.01
N ASP A 77 -7.16 0.28 -2.13
CA ASP A 77 -6.00 0.09 -3.02
C ASP A 77 -5.50 1.42 -3.59
N THR A 78 -6.42 2.34 -3.94
CA THR A 78 -6.07 3.68 -4.41
C THR A 78 -5.37 4.49 -3.32
N LEU A 79 -5.88 4.46 -2.09
CA LEU A 79 -5.31 5.20 -0.97
C LEU A 79 -3.91 4.68 -0.65
N ASN A 80 -3.73 3.35 -0.59
CA ASN A 80 -2.43 2.72 -0.42
C ASN A 80 -1.47 3.11 -1.55
N ALA A 81 -1.90 3.02 -2.82
CA ALA A 81 -1.06 3.43 -3.94
C ALA A 81 -0.59 4.89 -3.83
N ILE A 82 -1.46 5.83 -3.46
CA ILE A 82 -1.08 7.23 -3.28
C ILE A 82 -0.08 7.38 -2.13
N PHE A 83 -0.32 6.74 -0.99
CA PHE A 83 0.53 6.85 0.18
C PHE A 83 1.93 6.24 -0.01
N PHE A 84 2.03 5.08 -0.67
CA PHE A 84 3.33 4.50 -0.99
C PHE A 84 4.10 5.35 -2.00
N LEU A 85 3.40 5.96 -2.97
CA LEU A 85 4.03 6.86 -3.95
C LEU A 85 4.64 8.08 -3.27
N THR A 86 3.86 8.77 -2.44
CA THR A 86 4.32 9.98 -1.74
C THR A 86 5.43 9.65 -0.74
N ALA A 87 5.34 8.53 -0.01
CA ALA A 87 6.38 8.09 0.91
C ALA A 87 7.68 7.75 0.17
N GLY A 88 7.59 7.02 -0.96
CA GLY A 88 8.73 6.68 -1.80
C GLY A 88 9.43 7.91 -2.37
N ILE A 89 8.67 8.88 -2.90
CA ILE A 89 9.21 10.14 -3.42
C ILE A 89 9.86 10.97 -2.30
N ALA A 90 9.20 11.11 -1.16
CA ALA A 90 9.71 11.92 -0.05
C ALA A 90 11.00 11.33 0.53
N LEU A 91 11.06 10.01 0.70
CA LEU A 91 12.25 9.32 1.22
C LEU A 91 13.41 9.37 0.21
N ALA A 92 13.12 9.20 -1.08
CA ALA A 92 14.13 9.33 -2.14
C ALA A 92 14.70 10.76 -2.25
N ALA A 93 13.84 11.78 -2.19
CA ALA A 93 14.25 13.18 -2.27
C ALA A 93 15.15 13.61 -1.11
N LYS A 94 14.95 13.05 0.09
CA LYS A 94 15.76 13.36 1.27
C LYS A 94 17.05 12.56 1.36
N LEU A 95 17.11 11.37 0.75
CA LEU A 95 18.33 10.56 0.72
C LEU A 95 19.27 10.98 -0.40
N GLU A 96 18.78 11.45 -1.55
CA GLU A 96 19.63 11.84 -2.71
C GLU A 96 20.61 10.73 -3.18
N CYS A 97 20.42 9.49 -2.72
CA CYS A 97 21.16 8.28 -3.09
C CYS A 97 22.70 8.41 -3.04
N HIS A 98 23.25 8.97 -1.97
CA HIS A 98 24.70 9.06 -1.78
C HIS A 98 25.31 7.80 -1.14
N SER A 99 26.64 7.67 -1.22
CA SER A 99 27.37 6.58 -0.57
C SER A 99 27.25 6.63 0.95
N CYS A 100 26.70 5.56 1.55
CA CYS A 100 26.59 5.38 3.00
C CYS A 100 27.93 5.20 3.72
N SER A 101 29.05 5.10 2.99
CA SER A 101 30.40 5.05 3.56
C SER A 101 31.00 6.44 3.79
N ASN A 102 30.33 7.50 3.35
CA ASN A 102 30.80 8.87 3.53
C ASN A 102 30.27 9.44 4.85
N ASP A 103 31.15 9.59 5.84
CA ASP A 103 30.81 10.14 7.15
C ASP A 103 30.27 11.58 7.08
N SER A 104 30.80 12.40 6.18
CA SER A 104 30.31 13.78 6.00
C SER A 104 28.86 13.81 5.53
N TYR A 105 28.48 12.93 4.61
CA TYR A 105 27.10 12.81 4.16
C TYR A 105 26.18 12.31 5.28
N THR A 106 26.60 11.28 6.01
CA THR A 106 25.75 10.71 7.05
C THR A 106 25.59 11.60 8.29
N LEU A 107 26.52 12.53 8.53
CA LEU A 107 26.42 13.56 9.57
C LEU A 107 25.52 14.74 9.17
N ASN A 108 25.59 15.17 7.91
CA ASN A 108 24.86 16.36 7.46
C ASN A 108 23.40 16.07 7.05
N ASN A 109 23.03 14.80 6.83
CA ASN A 109 21.69 14.44 6.43
C ASN A 109 20.77 14.20 7.66
N GLU A 110 19.60 14.85 7.66
CA GLU A 110 18.58 14.77 8.71
C GLU A 110 18.05 13.34 8.95
N ILE A 111 18.12 12.46 7.94
CA ILE A 111 17.64 11.07 8.05
C ILE A 111 18.66 10.15 8.75
N THR A 112 19.95 10.40 8.56
CA THR A 112 21.01 9.50 9.03
C THR A 112 21.68 9.95 10.32
N ASN A 113 21.65 11.25 10.64
CA ASN A 113 22.37 11.82 11.78
C ASN A 113 21.77 11.44 13.15
N GLY A 114 20.52 10.97 13.20
CA GLY A 114 19.81 10.64 14.44
C GLY A 114 20.09 9.26 15.07
N SER A 115 21.14 8.53 14.65
CA SER A 115 21.45 7.18 15.15
C SER A 115 22.91 7.00 15.53
N ASN A 116 23.16 6.13 16.52
CA ASN A 116 24.49 5.68 16.92
C ASN A 116 25.26 5.00 15.77
N ASN A 117 24.54 4.40 14.80
CA ASN A 117 25.13 3.73 13.64
C ASN A 117 24.58 4.30 12.33
N ARG A 118 25.11 5.47 11.94
CA ARG A 118 24.64 6.23 10.76
C ARG A 118 24.76 5.45 9.45
N GLY A 119 25.80 4.64 9.30
CA GLY A 119 26.01 3.82 8.10
C GLY A 119 24.99 2.70 7.95
N LYS A 120 24.59 2.05 9.06
CA LYS A 120 23.50 1.05 9.06
C LYS A 120 22.19 1.70 8.64
N ARG A 121 21.84 2.82 9.26
CA ARG A 121 20.62 3.59 8.94
C ARG A 121 20.53 4.04 7.50
N CYS A 122 21.62 4.52 6.92
CA CYS A 122 21.65 4.91 5.51
C CYS A 122 21.30 3.73 4.59
N ARG A 123 21.85 2.54 4.86
CA ARG A 123 21.55 1.33 4.08
C ARG A 123 20.11 0.86 4.26
N GLU A 124 19.58 0.92 5.48
CA GLU A 124 18.18 0.59 5.76
C GLU A 124 17.23 1.57 5.06
N ALA A 125 17.56 2.86 5.04
CA ALA A 125 16.77 3.89 4.38
C ALA A 125 16.77 3.71 2.85
N GLN A 126 17.93 3.39 2.25
CA GLN A 126 18.03 3.07 0.82
C GLN A 126 17.33 1.75 0.44
N ALA A 127 17.38 0.74 1.30
CA ALA A 127 16.60 -0.48 1.08
C ALA A 127 15.10 -0.19 1.17
N SER A 128 14.69 0.64 2.13
CA SER A 128 13.29 1.03 2.33
C SER A 128 12.75 1.84 1.15
N THR A 129 13.53 2.72 0.53
CA THR A 129 13.08 3.43 -0.69
C THR A 129 12.74 2.45 -1.81
N ALA A 130 13.61 1.47 -2.08
CA ALA A 130 13.37 0.46 -3.11
C ALA A 130 12.11 -0.37 -2.81
N PHE A 131 11.94 -0.78 -1.55
CA PHE A 131 10.79 -1.58 -1.13
C PHE A 131 9.47 -0.78 -1.19
N LEU A 132 9.49 0.51 -0.88
CA LEU A 132 8.34 1.40 -1.06
C LEU A 132 7.91 1.47 -2.54
N TRP A 133 8.86 1.53 -3.47
CA TRP A 133 8.57 1.49 -4.90
C TRP A 133 8.01 0.14 -5.36
N PHE A 134 8.55 -0.99 -4.86
CA PHE A 134 7.99 -2.31 -5.19
C PHE A 134 6.59 -2.53 -4.63
N ALA A 135 6.32 -2.06 -3.41
CA ALA A 135 4.98 -2.05 -2.82
C ALA A 135 4.02 -1.19 -3.64
N TRP A 136 4.46 0.01 -4.06
CA TRP A 136 3.68 0.91 -4.90
C TRP A 136 3.25 0.27 -6.23
N VAL A 137 4.18 -0.41 -6.91
CA VAL A 137 3.87 -1.13 -8.15
C VAL A 137 2.84 -2.23 -7.88
N GLY A 138 2.98 -2.97 -6.78
CA GLY A 138 2.00 -3.98 -6.36
C GLY A 138 0.58 -3.42 -6.23
N TYR A 139 0.42 -2.34 -5.45
CA TYR A 139 -0.87 -1.68 -5.25
C TYR A 139 -1.45 -1.10 -6.54
N THR A 140 -0.61 -0.54 -7.41
CA THR A 140 -1.04 -0.01 -8.71
C THR A 140 -1.55 -1.11 -9.63
N VAL A 141 -0.85 -2.24 -9.68
CA VAL A 141 -1.26 -3.41 -10.47
C VAL A 141 -2.56 -3.99 -9.92
N SER A 142 -2.70 -4.17 -8.61
CA SER A 142 -3.94 -4.64 -7.98
C SER A 142 -5.12 -3.71 -8.26
N LEU A 143 -4.90 -2.39 -8.24
CA LEU A 143 -5.91 -1.39 -8.58
C LEU A 143 -6.38 -1.55 -10.04
N VAL A 144 -5.45 -1.69 -10.99
CA VAL A 144 -5.80 -1.88 -12.41
C VAL A 144 -6.63 -3.15 -12.60
N PHE A 145 -6.22 -4.26 -11.99
CA PHE A 145 -6.99 -5.51 -12.05
C PHE A 145 -8.38 -5.37 -11.42
N SER A 146 -8.50 -4.64 -10.32
CA SER A 146 -9.80 -4.38 -9.66
C SER A 146 -10.73 -3.52 -10.53
N ILE A 147 -10.19 -2.54 -11.26
CA ILE A 147 -10.96 -1.72 -12.22
C ILE A 147 -11.38 -2.56 -13.44
N MET A 148 -10.49 -3.39 -13.98
CA MET A 148 -10.82 -4.25 -15.11
C MET A 148 -11.90 -5.27 -14.73
N GLY A 149 -11.77 -5.93 -13.57
CA GLY A 149 -12.75 -6.90 -13.08
C GLY A 149 -14.13 -6.29 -12.81
N SER A 150 -14.19 -5.06 -12.28
CA SER A 150 -15.46 -4.37 -12.05
C SER A 150 -16.18 -3.95 -13.34
N ARG A 151 -15.41 -3.61 -14.40
CA ARG A 151 -15.97 -3.31 -15.73
C ARG A 151 -16.50 -4.57 -16.44
N SER A 152 -15.78 -5.69 -16.37
CA SER A 152 -16.20 -6.95 -16.98
C SER A 152 -17.41 -7.59 -16.30
N ALA A 153 -17.62 -7.33 -15.01
CA ALA A 153 -18.75 -7.85 -14.24
C ALA A 153 -20.05 -7.03 -14.38
N GLY A 154 -20.09 -5.97 -15.21
CA GLY A 154 -21.29 -5.15 -15.40
C GLY A 154 -21.78 -4.48 -14.11
N VAL A 155 -20.88 -4.26 -13.15
CA VAL A 155 -21.20 -3.64 -11.86
C VAL A 155 -21.56 -2.19 -12.15
N ASN A 156 -22.86 -1.89 -12.11
CA ASN A 156 -23.34 -0.52 -12.11
C ASN A 156 -22.77 0.19 -10.88
N LEU A 157 -21.70 0.97 -11.07
CA LEU A 157 -21.13 1.89 -10.08
C LEU A 157 -22.09 3.05 -9.74
N ARG A 158 -23.22 3.13 -10.44
CA ARG A 158 -24.35 3.98 -10.07
C ARG A 158 -24.96 3.38 -8.81
N GLY A 159 -24.78 4.06 -7.67
CA GLY A 159 -25.48 3.75 -6.44
C GLY A 159 -26.96 3.46 -6.75
N ARG A 160 -27.53 2.46 -6.09
CA ARG A 160 -28.95 2.12 -6.21
C ARG A 160 -29.80 3.24 -5.58
N THR A 161 -29.81 4.40 -6.21
CA THR A 161 -30.69 5.54 -5.93
C THR A 161 -31.64 5.67 -7.11
N GLY A 162 -32.64 4.80 -7.11
CA GLY A 162 -33.73 4.80 -8.07
C GLY A 162 -34.75 3.73 -7.71
N PRO A 163 -36.05 4.05 -7.57
CA PRO A 163 -37.07 3.06 -7.26
C PRO A 163 -37.08 1.98 -8.34
N ALA A 164 -37.31 0.74 -7.94
CA ALA A 164 -37.45 -0.41 -8.83
C ALA A 164 -38.64 -0.23 -9.80
N ARG A 165 -38.46 0.54 -10.88
CA ARG A 165 -39.35 0.54 -12.05
C ARG A 165 -38.93 -0.60 -12.96
N GLY A 166 -39.44 -1.79 -12.69
CA GLY A 166 -39.18 -2.96 -13.52
C GLY A 166 -39.80 -4.27 -13.06
N ALA A 167 -40.39 -4.34 -11.85
CA ALA A 167 -41.23 -5.46 -11.48
C ALA A 167 -42.57 -5.37 -12.23
N ARG A 168 -42.59 -5.82 -13.49
CA ARG A 168 -43.83 -6.16 -14.18
C ARG A 168 -44.31 -7.50 -13.61
N PRO A 169 -45.48 -7.57 -12.96
CA PRO A 169 -46.02 -8.86 -12.54
C PRO A 169 -46.36 -9.70 -13.77
N SER A 170 -45.97 -10.97 -13.76
CA SER A 170 -46.41 -11.96 -14.75
C SER A 170 -47.89 -12.21 -14.56
N MET A 171 -48.73 -11.66 -15.44
CA MET A 171 -50.12 -12.07 -15.55
C MET A 171 -50.14 -13.50 -16.08
N ALA A 172 -50.51 -14.44 -15.22
CA ALA A 172 -50.86 -15.79 -15.64
C ALA A 172 -52.12 -15.68 -16.53
N GLN A 173 -51.99 -16.07 -17.79
CA GLN A 173 -53.12 -16.44 -18.62
C GLN A 173 -53.32 -17.94 -18.46
N VAL A 174 -54.44 -18.30 -17.82
CA VAL A 174 -55.43 -19.36 -18.13
C VAL A 174 -56.20 -19.67 -16.86
#